data_AF-A0A4Y2S1Z2-F1
#
_entry.id   AF-A0A4Y2S1Z2-F1
#
_cell.length_a   1.000
_cell.length_b   1.000
_cell.length_c   1.000
_cell.angle_alpha   90.00
_cell.angle_beta   90.00
_cell.angle_gamma   90.00
#
_symmetry.space_group_name_H-M   'P 1'
#
loop_
_entity.id
_entity.type
_entity.pdbx_description
1 polymer ?
#
loop_
_entity_poly.entity_id
_entity_poly.type
_entity_poly.pdbx_seq_one_letter_code
_entity_poly.pdbx_strand_id
1 'polypeptide(L)'
;MCILKKVGENQHLKRVDLAKELGLPVSTLNTLIYKRKIIEESHHQSGSSASKKLRVQSGKFADVEKGLLQWFNQCRSVKIPISGPLLMEKAQEISKKLNVECDASFSSGWLQKFKLRHGITGKTVSGKSGDVDCETVDDWIENQLPDLIKGYEQKDIFNADVTGLFYNLLPSKTLAIKSDTCHGGKKRIKCD
;
A
#
# COMPACT_ATOMS: atom_id res chain seq x y z
N MET A 1 -19.30 -4.82 14.48
CA MET A 1 -19.97 -5.55 13.37
C MET A 1 -20.47 -4.55 12.33
N CYS A 2 -20.33 -4.84 11.04
CA CYS A 2 -20.84 -3.97 9.98
C CYS A 2 -22.38 -3.98 9.96
N ILE A 3 -23.02 -2.80 9.95
CA ILE A 3 -24.49 -2.64 9.90
C ILE A 3 -25.10 -3.50 8.78
N LEU A 4 -24.47 -3.53 7.60
CA LEU A 4 -24.91 -4.32 6.45
C LEU A 4 -24.85 -5.84 6.68
N LYS A 5 -23.90 -6.31 7.51
CA LYS A 5 -23.81 -7.72 7.89
C LYS A 5 -24.97 -8.11 8.81
N LYS A 6 -25.26 -7.28 9.80
CA LYS A 6 -26.41 -7.45 10.72
C LYS A 6 -27.74 -7.41 9.96
N VAL A 7 -27.89 -6.56 8.93
CA VAL A 7 -29.05 -6.57 8.02
C VAL A 7 -29.15 -7.88 7.25
N GLY A 8 -28.03 -8.43 6.78
CA GLY A 8 -28.01 -9.72 6.08
C GLY A 8 -28.38 -10.91 6.97
N GLU A 9 -27.96 -10.89 8.23
CA GLU A 9 -28.25 -11.93 9.23
C GLU A 9 -29.71 -11.89 9.73
N ASN A 10 -30.38 -10.73 9.62
CA ASN A 10 -31.72 -10.50 10.17
C ASN A 10 -32.77 -10.18 9.07
N GLN A 11 -32.73 -10.89 7.94
CA GLN A 11 -33.67 -10.68 6.82
C GLN A 11 -35.15 -10.93 7.19
N HIS A 12 -35.39 -11.71 8.24
CA HIS A 12 -36.73 -12.06 8.72
C HIS A 12 -37.38 -10.94 9.56
N LEU A 13 -36.59 -9.98 10.07
CA LEU A 13 -37.10 -8.87 10.86
C LEU A 13 -37.58 -7.72 9.96
N LYS A 14 -38.62 -7.00 10.40
CA LYS A 14 -39.04 -5.78 9.72
C LYS A 14 -37.93 -4.73 9.86
N ARG A 15 -37.67 -4.01 8.76
CA ARG A 15 -36.63 -2.96 8.71
C ARG A 15 -36.81 -1.88 9.78
N VAL A 16 -38.05 -1.61 10.18
CA VAL A 16 -38.38 -0.64 11.24
C VAL A 16 -37.85 -1.10 12.59
N ASP A 17 -38.02 -2.38 12.91
CA ASP A 17 -37.59 -2.95 14.19
C ASP A 17 -36.06 -3.07 14.24
N LEU A 18 -35.45 -3.46 13.13
CA LEU A 18 -34.00 -3.48 12.98
C LEU A 18 -33.38 -2.07 13.07
N ALA A 19 -34.03 -1.06 12.50
CA ALA A 19 -33.56 0.33 12.60
C ALA A 19 -33.61 0.84 14.05
N LYS A 20 -34.66 0.46 14.81
CA LYS A 20 -34.78 0.77 16.24
C LYS A 20 -33.68 0.09 17.07
N GLU A 21 -33.42 -1.20 16.86
CA GLU A 21 -32.34 -1.93 17.55
C GLU A 21 -30.97 -1.29 17.30
N LEU A 22 -30.75 -0.79 16.08
CA LEU A 22 -29.50 -0.14 15.68
C LEU A 22 -29.40 1.35 16.07
N GLY A 23 -30.46 1.94 16.61
CA GLY A 23 -30.52 3.38 16.94
C GLY A 23 -30.44 4.29 15.70
N LEU A 24 -30.92 3.83 14.54
CA LEU A 24 -30.86 4.57 13.27
C LEU A 24 -32.25 4.97 12.78
N PRO A 25 -32.40 6.13 12.12
CA PRO A 25 -33.59 6.42 11.34
C PRO A 25 -33.80 5.36 10.23
N VAL A 26 -35.05 4.96 9.99
CA VAL A 26 -35.40 3.97 8.95
C VAL A 26 -34.94 4.43 7.56
N SER A 27 -35.00 5.74 7.29
CA SER A 27 -34.50 6.35 6.05
C SER A 27 -32.99 6.14 5.85
N THR A 28 -32.20 6.25 6.92
CA THR A 28 -30.76 6.00 6.91
C THR A 28 -30.47 4.54 6.62
N LEU A 29 -31.18 3.61 7.29
CA LEU A 29 -31.03 2.17 7.05
C LEU A 29 -31.35 1.80 5.60
N ASN A 30 -32.45 2.32 5.04
CA ASN A 30 -32.82 2.10 3.65
C ASN A 30 -31.76 2.66 2.67
N THR A 31 -31.19 3.82 2.96
CA THR A 31 -30.12 4.41 2.15
C THR A 31 -28.86 3.56 2.15
N LEU A 32 -28.48 3.01 3.32
CA LEU A 32 -27.34 2.11 3.46
C LEU A 32 -27.55 0.81 2.67
N ILE A 33 -28.76 0.22 2.74
CA ILE A 33 -29.11 -0.98 1.97
C ILE A 33 -29.07 -0.69 0.46
N TYR A 34 -29.64 0.43 0.02
CA TYR A 34 -29.62 0.84 -1.39
C TYR A 34 -28.18 1.01 -1.91
N LYS A 35 -27.30 1.61 -1.11
CA LYS A 35 -25.89 1.84 -1.46
C LYS A 35 -24.96 0.67 -1.11
N ARG A 36 -25.49 -0.48 -0.71
CA ARG A 36 -24.72 -1.63 -0.20
C ARG A 36 -23.56 -2.02 -1.10
N LYS A 37 -23.82 -2.25 -2.40
CA LYS A 37 -22.80 -2.68 -3.36
C LYS A 37 -21.64 -1.69 -3.44
N ILE A 38 -21.94 -0.40 -3.53
CA ILE A 38 -20.94 0.67 -3.61
C ILE A 38 -20.10 0.74 -2.33
N ILE A 39 -20.73 0.56 -1.16
CA ILE A 39 -20.05 0.56 0.14
C ILE A 39 -19.12 -0.65 0.26
N GLU A 40 -19.60 -1.85 -0.10
CA GLU A 40 -18.82 -3.09 -0.09
C GLU A 40 -17.62 -3.00 -1.05
N GLU A 41 -17.84 -2.60 -2.30
CA GLU A 41 -16.77 -2.40 -3.30
C GLU A 41 -15.73 -1.36 -2.82
N SER A 42 -16.17 -0.22 -2.28
CA SER A 42 -15.23 0.78 -1.74
C SER A 42 -14.48 0.26 -0.51
N HIS A 43 -15.08 -0.60 0.30
CA HIS A 43 -14.42 -1.19 1.48
C HIS A 43 -13.30 -2.14 1.05
N HIS A 44 -13.57 -2.99 0.05
CA HIS A 44 -12.55 -3.90 -0.52
C HIS A 44 -11.39 -3.13 -1.17
N GLN A 45 -11.66 -2.04 -1.89
CA GLN A 45 -10.63 -1.25 -2.56
C GLN A 45 -9.73 -0.44 -1.60
N SER A 46 -10.23 -0.07 -0.42
CA SER A 46 -9.50 0.80 0.53
C SER A 46 -8.78 0.03 1.65
N GLY A 47 -8.97 -1.29 1.77
CA GLY A 47 -8.27 -2.13 2.77
C GLY A 47 -8.32 -1.54 4.19
N SER A 48 -7.17 -1.46 4.86
CA SER A 48 -7.05 -0.90 6.23
C SER A 48 -7.50 0.57 6.37
N SER A 49 -7.59 1.33 5.27
CA SER A 49 -8.04 2.73 5.27
C SER A 49 -9.56 2.88 5.21
N ALA A 50 -10.30 1.79 4.96
CA ALA A 50 -11.75 1.82 4.84
C ALA A 50 -12.45 2.33 6.12
N SER A 51 -11.95 1.96 7.30
CA SER A 51 -12.53 2.36 8.60
C SER A 51 -12.50 3.87 8.88
N LYS A 52 -11.68 4.64 8.16
CA LYS A 52 -11.57 6.11 8.33
C LYS A 52 -12.35 6.89 7.27
N LYS A 53 -12.98 6.21 6.31
CA LYS A 53 -13.57 6.84 5.12
C LYS A 53 -15.08 7.03 5.32
N LEU A 54 -15.49 8.27 5.59
CA LEU A 54 -16.90 8.64 5.76
C LEU A 54 -17.65 8.93 4.45
N ARG A 55 -16.92 9.10 3.33
CA ARG A 55 -17.51 9.44 2.03
C ARG A 55 -16.89 8.62 0.91
N VAL A 56 -17.73 7.98 0.10
CA VAL A 56 -17.33 7.44 -1.22
C VAL A 56 -17.34 8.61 -2.20
N GLN A 57 -16.16 9.11 -2.53
CA GLN A 57 -16.00 10.19 -3.50
C GLN A 57 -15.39 9.59 -4.76
N SER A 58 -16.22 9.41 -5.79
CA SER A 58 -15.72 9.12 -7.15
C SER A 58 -15.14 10.43 -7.67
N GLY A 59 -13.82 10.52 -7.77
CA GLY A 59 -13.16 11.70 -8.33
C GLY A 59 -13.55 11.89 -9.81
N LYS A 60 -13.29 13.08 -10.35
CA LYS A 60 -13.45 13.40 -11.79
C LYS A 60 -12.74 12.40 -12.73
N PHE A 61 -11.77 11.65 -12.19
CA PHE A 61 -10.91 10.70 -12.90
C PHE A 61 -11.09 9.26 -12.42
N ALA A 62 -12.28 8.86 -11.97
CA ALA A 62 -12.50 7.54 -11.37
C ALA A 62 -12.06 6.37 -12.28
N ASP A 63 -12.36 6.45 -13.58
CA ASP A 63 -11.97 5.41 -14.54
C ASP A 63 -10.45 5.40 -14.80
N VAL A 64 -9.82 6.57 -14.83
CA VAL A 64 -8.36 6.70 -14.94
C VAL A 64 -7.68 6.12 -13.69
N GLU A 65 -8.18 6.42 -12.49
CA GLU A 65 -7.66 5.90 -11.22
C GLU A 65 -7.77 4.38 -11.15
N LYS A 66 -8.89 3.82 -11.63
CA LYS A 66 -9.10 2.36 -11.71
C LYS A 66 -8.07 1.71 -12.63
N GLY A 67 -7.89 2.24 -13.85
CA GLY A 67 -6.90 1.73 -14.80
C GLY A 67 -5.47 1.86 -14.27
N LEU A 68 -5.16 2.98 -13.62
CA LEU A 68 -3.84 3.23 -13.03
C LEU A 68 -3.53 2.26 -11.89
N LEU A 69 -4.51 1.98 -11.02
CA LEU A 69 -4.34 1.00 -9.94
C LEU A 69 -4.09 -0.41 -10.47
N GLN A 70 -4.83 -0.81 -11.52
CA GLN A 70 -4.63 -2.12 -12.17
C GLN A 70 -3.20 -2.23 -12.73
N TRP A 71 -2.74 -1.20 -13.45
CA TRP A 71 -1.38 -1.16 -13.97
C TRP A 71 -0.33 -1.17 -12.86
N PHE A 72 -0.55 -0.41 -11.78
CA PHE A 72 0.35 -0.39 -10.62
C PHE A 72 0.50 -1.79 -9.99
N ASN A 73 -0.61 -2.51 -9.83
CA ASN A 73 -0.62 -3.87 -9.28
C ASN A 73 0.11 -4.87 -10.20
N GLN A 74 -0.05 -4.72 -11.53
CA GLN A 74 0.70 -5.53 -12.50
C GLN A 74 2.20 -5.28 -12.40
N CYS A 75 2.64 -4.02 -12.37
CA CYS A 75 4.06 -3.70 -12.20
C CYS A 75 4.62 -4.21 -10.86
N ARG A 76 3.78 -4.27 -9.81
CA ARG A 76 4.17 -4.83 -8.52
C ARG A 76 4.32 -6.35 -8.53
N SER A 77 3.47 -7.09 -9.26
CA SER A 77 3.59 -8.55 -9.36
C SER A 77 4.88 -8.99 -10.04
N VAL A 78 5.38 -8.18 -11.00
CA VAL A 78 6.69 -8.38 -11.66
C VAL A 78 7.84 -7.67 -10.95
N LYS A 79 7.65 -7.19 -9.71
CA LYS A 79 8.64 -6.53 -8.85
C LYS A 79 9.29 -5.26 -9.43
N ILE A 80 8.70 -4.62 -10.44
CA ILE A 80 9.24 -3.37 -11.03
C ILE A 80 9.10 -2.21 -10.02
N PRO A 81 10.16 -1.44 -9.73
CA PRO A 81 10.06 -0.26 -8.89
C PRO A 81 9.28 0.86 -9.61
N ILE A 82 8.32 1.49 -8.91
CA ILE A 82 7.45 2.52 -9.49
C ILE A 82 7.63 3.81 -8.72
N SER A 83 8.05 4.86 -9.43
CA SER A 83 8.23 6.19 -8.87
C SER A 83 6.94 7.03 -8.93
N GLY A 84 6.87 8.09 -8.15
CA GLY A 84 5.76 9.04 -8.18
C GLY A 84 5.56 9.73 -9.54
N PRO A 85 6.63 10.28 -10.16
CA PRO A 85 6.55 10.86 -11.49
C PRO A 85 6.06 9.87 -12.55
N LEU A 86 6.54 8.62 -12.50
CA LEU A 86 6.10 7.57 -13.44
C LEU A 86 4.59 7.27 -13.31
N LEU A 87 4.05 7.26 -12.10
CA LEU A 87 2.61 7.13 -11.87
C LEU A 87 1.81 8.30 -12.46
N MET A 88 2.32 9.54 -12.35
CA MET A 88 1.67 10.71 -12.91
C MET A 88 1.67 10.68 -14.44
N GLU A 89 2.80 10.32 -15.06
CA GLU A 89 2.91 10.15 -16.51
C GLU A 89 1.98 9.05 -17.02
N LYS A 90 1.93 7.90 -16.33
CA LYS A 90 1.01 6.83 -16.68
C LYS A 90 -0.47 7.24 -16.53
N ALA A 91 -0.79 8.05 -15.52
CA ALA A 91 -2.14 8.61 -15.36
C ALA A 91 -2.53 9.49 -16.56
N GLN A 92 -1.60 10.32 -17.04
CA GLN A 92 -1.81 11.13 -18.25
C GLN A 92 -2.03 10.26 -19.49
N GLU A 93 -1.22 9.21 -19.68
CA GLU A 93 -1.36 8.28 -20.80
C GLU A 93 -2.74 7.59 -20.80
N ILE A 94 -3.19 7.12 -19.63
CA ILE A 94 -4.50 6.49 -19.47
C ILE A 94 -5.62 7.50 -19.73
N SER A 95 -5.49 8.73 -19.24
CA SER A 95 -6.47 9.80 -19.47
C SER A 95 -6.64 10.12 -20.95
N LYS A 96 -5.54 10.21 -21.70
CA LYS A 96 -5.56 10.41 -23.16
C LYS A 96 -6.25 9.24 -23.86
N LYS A 97 -5.97 8.00 -23.46
CA LYS A 97 -6.62 6.80 -24.02
C LYS A 97 -8.12 6.74 -23.76
N LEU A 98 -8.56 7.24 -22.61
CA LEU A 98 -9.99 7.31 -22.25
C LEU A 98 -10.68 8.59 -22.74
N ASN A 99 -9.97 9.45 -23.48
CA ASN A 99 -10.45 10.74 -23.96
C ASN A 99 -11.01 11.65 -22.83
N VAL A 100 -10.38 11.58 -21.66
CA VAL A 100 -10.73 12.40 -20.48
C VAL A 100 -9.76 13.60 -20.42
N GLU A 101 -10.29 14.82 -20.54
CA GLU A 101 -9.50 16.05 -20.44
C GLU A 101 -8.80 16.17 -19.07
N CYS A 102 -7.49 16.39 -19.10
CA CYS A 102 -6.66 16.30 -17.90
C CYS A 102 -5.53 17.33 -17.78
N ASP A 103 -5.53 18.41 -18.57
CA ASP A 103 -4.35 19.27 -18.88
C ASP A 103 -3.56 19.86 -17.68
N ALA A 104 -4.01 19.70 -16.44
CA ALA A 104 -3.18 19.93 -15.24
C ALA A 104 -3.59 19.07 -14.02
N SER A 105 -4.34 17.99 -14.22
CA SER A 105 -5.06 17.31 -13.14
C SER A 105 -4.24 16.32 -12.31
N PHE A 106 -3.15 15.79 -12.87
CA PHE A 106 -2.29 14.80 -12.21
C PHE A 106 -1.11 15.45 -11.49
N SER A 107 -1.39 16.46 -10.66
CA SER A 107 -0.38 17.15 -9.85
C SER A 107 0.18 16.28 -8.71
N SER A 108 1.23 16.76 -8.05
CA SER A 108 1.77 16.15 -6.83
C SER A 108 0.69 15.97 -5.74
N GLY A 109 -0.20 16.95 -5.60
CA GLY A 109 -1.34 16.90 -4.67
C GLY A 109 -2.37 15.84 -5.05
N TRP A 110 -2.65 15.65 -6.34
CA TRP A 110 -3.49 14.55 -6.81
C TRP A 110 -2.85 13.20 -6.52
N LEU A 111 -1.55 13.04 -6.80
CA LEU A 111 -0.81 11.81 -6.54
C LEU A 111 -0.83 11.46 -5.04
N GLN A 112 -0.67 12.44 -4.15
CA GLN A 112 -0.77 12.22 -2.70
C GLN A 112 -2.16 11.71 -2.31
N LYS A 113 -3.23 12.28 -2.86
CA LYS A 113 -4.61 11.83 -2.60
C LYS A 113 -4.86 10.44 -3.17
N PHE A 114 -4.37 10.13 -4.38
CA PHE A 114 -4.44 8.80 -4.98
C PHE A 114 -3.77 7.75 -4.09
N LYS A 115 -2.53 8.03 -3.65
CA LYS A 115 -1.79 7.16 -2.73
C LYS A 115 -2.56 6.91 -1.43
N LEU A 116 -3.12 7.95 -0.82
CA LEU A 116 -3.92 7.82 0.39
C LEU A 116 -5.19 6.97 0.18
N ARG A 117 -5.91 7.17 -0.94
CA ARG A 117 -7.14 6.42 -1.27
C ARG A 117 -6.90 4.92 -1.45
N HIS A 118 -5.77 4.56 -2.04
CA HIS A 118 -5.41 3.17 -2.34
C HIS A 118 -4.41 2.57 -1.36
N GLY A 119 -4.08 3.28 -0.28
CA GLY A 119 -3.14 2.79 0.74
C GLY A 119 -1.74 2.56 0.20
N ILE A 120 -1.30 3.30 -0.83
CA ILE A 120 0.04 3.21 -1.41
C ILE A 120 0.99 4.08 -0.58
N THR A 121 2.06 3.48 -0.05
CA THR A 121 3.10 4.14 0.71
C THR A 121 4.46 3.99 0.03
N GLY A 122 5.35 4.96 0.24
CA GLY A 122 6.74 4.81 -0.19
C GLY A 122 7.46 3.79 0.69
N LYS A 123 8.04 2.76 0.08
CA LYS A 123 8.89 1.79 0.76
C LYS A 123 10.24 1.72 0.05
N THR A 124 11.32 1.69 0.81
CA THR A 124 12.65 1.48 0.25
C THR A 124 12.80 -0.01 -0.01
N VAL A 125 13.04 -0.39 -1.27
CA VAL A 125 13.43 -1.75 -1.64
C VAL A 125 14.88 -1.91 -1.23
N SER A 126 15.12 -2.58 -0.10
CA SER A 126 16.46 -3.00 0.29
C SER A 126 16.75 -4.35 -0.37
N GLY A 127 17.62 -4.34 -1.38
CA GLY A 127 17.90 -5.50 -2.24
C GLY A 127 18.74 -6.62 -1.63
N LYS A 128 18.91 -6.68 -0.30
CA LYS A 128 19.84 -7.66 0.33
C LYS A 128 19.21 -8.68 1.29
N SER A 129 17.87 -8.75 1.45
CA SER A 129 17.28 -9.68 2.45
C SER A 129 16.33 -10.75 1.90
N GLY A 130 16.12 -10.81 0.59
CA GLY A 130 15.22 -11.81 0.00
C GLY A 130 15.84 -13.18 -0.22
N ASP A 131 17.13 -13.35 0.04
CA ASP A 131 17.94 -14.49 -0.43
C ASP A 131 18.83 -15.09 0.67
N VAL A 132 18.58 -14.73 1.94
CA VAL A 132 19.37 -15.23 3.06
C VAL A 132 18.41 -15.94 4.01
N ASP A 133 18.61 -17.24 4.13
CA ASP A 133 17.91 -18.09 5.10
C ASP A 133 18.32 -17.70 6.52
N CYS A 134 17.33 -17.39 7.36
CA CYS A 134 17.56 -16.95 8.73
C CYS A 134 18.23 -18.04 9.56
N GLU A 135 17.89 -19.31 9.31
CA GLU A 135 18.48 -20.46 10.03
C GLU A 135 19.98 -20.58 9.72
N THR A 136 20.37 -20.39 8.46
CA THR A 136 21.78 -20.36 8.03
C THR A 136 22.57 -19.20 8.68
N VAL A 137 21.93 -18.04 8.90
CA VAL A 137 22.58 -16.88 9.55
C VAL A 137 22.78 -17.14 11.02
N ASP A 138 21.76 -17.66 11.70
CA ASP A 138 21.83 -17.94 13.13
C ASP A 138 22.89 -19.02 13.43
N ASP A 139 22.93 -20.10 12.64
CA ASP A 139 23.98 -21.13 12.73
C ASP A 139 25.39 -20.55 12.53
N TRP A 140 25.57 -19.67 11.55
CA TRP A 140 26.87 -19.04 11.31
C TRP A 140 27.30 -18.11 12.45
N ILE A 141 26.37 -17.34 13.02
CA ILE A 141 26.63 -16.46 14.16
C ILE A 141 26.99 -17.27 15.42
N GLU A 142 26.31 -18.39 15.65
CA GLU A 142 26.53 -19.22 16.84
C GLU A 142 27.76 -20.11 16.73
N ASN A 143 28.01 -20.70 15.55
CA ASN A 143 28.98 -21.79 15.40
C ASN A 143 30.24 -21.42 14.63
N GLN A 144 30.24 -20.37 13.80
CA GLN A 144 31.39 -20.04 12.92
C GLN A 144 32.05 -18.71 13.30
N LEU A 145 31.24 -17.69 13.61
CA LEU A 145 31.74 -16.36 13.95
C LEU A 145 32.63 -16.33 15.20
N PRO A 146 32.32 -17.04 16.31
CA PRO A 146 33.13 -16.99 17.53
C PRO A 146 34.55 -17.53 17.33
N ASP A 147 34.72 -18.55 16.51
CA ASP A 147 36.03 -19.11 16.19
C ASP A 147 36.84 -18.17 15.27
N LEU A 148 36.18 -17.47 14.35
CA LEU A 148 36.83 -16.54 13.43
C LEU A 148 37.37 -15.28 14.11
N ILE A 149 36.66 -14.78 15.12
CA ILE A 149 37.05 -13.59 15.88
C ILE A 149 37.89 -13.92 17.13
N LYS A 150 38.12 -15.22 17.38
CA LYS A 150 38.89 -15.68 18.54
C LYS A 150 40.33 -15.16 18.47
N GLY A 151 40.73 -14.44 19.51
CA GLY A 151 42.07 -13.86 19.61
C GLY A 151 42.22 -12.45 19.02
N TYR A 152 41.15 -11.88 18.46
CA TYR A 152 41.11 -10.47 18.07
C TYR A 152 40.39 -9.65 19.14
N GLU A 153 40.94 -8.48 19.49
CA GLU A 153 40.20 -7.53 20.31
C GLU A 153 39.09 -6.87 19.49
N GLN A 154 38.01 -6.45 20.14
CA GLN A 154 36.85 -5.88 19.45
C GLN A 154 37.19 -4.65 18.60
N LYS A 155 38.23 -3.89 18.97
CA LYS A 155 38.73 -2.72 18.23
C LYS A 155 39.40 -3.08 16.89
N ASP A 156 39.80 -4.34 16.73
CA ASP A 156 40.50 -4.88 15.56
C ASP A 156 39.57 -5.65 14.63
N ILE A 157 38.26 -5.70 14.93
CA ILE A 157 37.23 -6.36 14.12
C ILE A 157 36.52 -5.29 13.29
N PHE A 158 36.77 -5.30 11.98
CA PHE A 158 36.18 -4.35 11.04
C PHE A 158 35.14 -5.03 10.16
N ASN A 159 33.98 -4.39 10.00
CA ASN A 159 33.02 -4.76 8.97
C ASN A 159 33.31 -3.95 7.69
N ALA A 160 33.55 -4.65 6.59
CA ALA A 160 33.66 -4.05 5.26
C ALA A 160 32.47 -4.51 4.41
N ASP A 161 31.66 -3.56 3.92
CA ASP A 161 30.62 -3.84 2.92
C ASP A 161 30.98 -3.13 1.61
N VAL A 162 30.85 -3.83 0.49
CA VAL A 162 31.08 -3.25 -0.82
C VAL A 162 29.92 -2.32 -1.15
N THR A 163 30.21 -1.03 -1.20
CA THR A 163 29.28 -0.03 -1.73
C THR A 163 29.50 0.07 -3.23
N GLY A 164 28.68 -0.61 -4.02
CA GLY A 164 28.67 -0.44 -5.47
C GLY A 164 28.19 0.97 -5.83
N LEU A 165 29.03 1.73 -6.54
CA LEU A 165 28.63 2.98 -7.18
C LEU A 165 27.98 2.63 -8.52
N PHE A 166 26.66 2.73 -8.60
CA PHE A 166 25.93 2.34 -9.79
C PHE A 166 25.48 3.58 -10.56
N TYR A 167 26.03 3.78 -11.76
CA TYR A 167 25.75 4.96 -12.59
C TYR A 167 24.38 4.91 -13.30
N ASN A 168 23.67 3.77 -13.23
CA ASN A 168 22.37 3.52 -13.91
C ASN A 168 21.40 2.64 -13.08
N LEU A 169 21.44 2.71 -11.75
CA LEU A 169 20.51 1.88 -10.95
C LEU A 169 19.10 2.49 -10.92
N LEU A 170 18.09 1.62 -11.03
CA LEU A 170 16.70 2.00 -10.79
C LEU A 170 16.55 2.54 -9.35
N PRO A 171 15.65 3.52 -9.11
CA PRO A 171 15.47 4.12 -7.79
C PRO A 171 15.19 3.06 -6.72
N SER A 172 15.97 3.09 -5.63
CA SER A 172 15.80 2.20 -4.47
C SER A 172 14.51 2.46 -3.66
N LYS A 173 13.78 3.54 -3.99
CA LYS A 173 12.52 3.90 -3.37
C LYS A 173 11.39 3.53 -4.33
N THR A 174 10.56 2.56 -3.92
CA THR A 174 9.35 2.18 -4.65
C THR A 174 8.10 2.59 -3.88
N LEU A 175 6.98 2.62 -4.57
CA LEU A 175 5.68 2.69 -3.94
C LEU A 175 5.14 1.26 -3.77
N ALA A 176 4.58 0.97 -2.61
CA ALA A 176 4.07 -0.34 -2.21
C ALA A 176 2.75 -0.18 -1.44
N ILE A 177 1.95 -1.23 -1.34
CA ILE A 177 0.68 -1.19 -0.60
C ILE A 177 1.00 -1.28 0.90
N LYS A 178 0.24 -0.56 1.73
CA LYS A 178 0.46 -0.49 3.18
C LYS A 178 0.46 -1.87 3.86
N SER A 179 -0.29 -2.84 3.32
CA SER A 179 -0.33 -4.22 3.80
C SER A 179 0.87 -5.08 3.39
N ASP A 180 1.72 -4.64 2.46
CA ASP A 180 2.85 -5.47 2.04
C ASP A 180 3.87 -5.57 3.19
N THR A 181 4.29 -6.78 3.54
CA THR A 181 5.37 -7.02 4.48
C THR A 181 6.70 -6.61 3.86
N CYS A 182 7.37 -5.61 4.44
CA CYS A 182 8.74 -5.24 4.09
C CYS A 182 9.71 -5.83 5.11
N HIS A 183 10.66 -6.62 4.63
CA HIS A 183 11.75 -7.16 5.43
C HIS A 183 13.02 -6.31 5.20
N GLY A 184 13.82 -6.08 6.25
CA GLY A 184 15.19 -5.55 6.12
C GLY A 184 15.38 -4.04 5.92
N GLY A 185 14.58 -3.18 6.57
CA GLY A 185 14.79 -1.72 6.52
C GLY A 185 15.92 -1.23 7.42
N LYS A 186 17.07 -0.80 6.87
CA LYS A 186 18.08 -0.02 7.62
C LYS A 186 17.59 1.42 7.80
N LYS A 187 17.47 1.89 9.05
CA LYS A 187 17.26 3.31 9.36
C LYS A 187 18.48 4.10 8.88
N ARG A 188 18.27 5.10 8.01
CA ARG A 188 19.32 6.09 7.72
C ARG A 188 19.32 7.12 8.84
N ILE A 189 20.45 7.26 9.51
CA ILE A 189 20.73 8.42 10.37
C ILE A 189 20.89 9.60 9.43
N LYS A 190 20.10 10.67 9.64
CA LYS A 190 20.38 11.97 9.04
C LYS A 190 21.49 12.58 9.88
N CYS A 191 22.61 12.92 9.25
CA CYS A 191 23.51 13.90 9.80
C CYS A 191 22.96 15.28 9.38
N ASP A 192 22.68 16.12 10.37
CA ASP A 192 22.40 17.54 10.18
C ASP A 192 23.68 18.31 9.82
#